data_AF-A0A938BCU7-F1
#
_entry.id   AF-A0A938BCU7-F1
#
_cell.length_a   1.000
_cell.length_b   1.000
_cell.length_c   1.000
_cell.angle_alpha   90.00
_cell.angle_beta   90.00
_cell.angle_gamma   90.00
#
_symmetry.space_group_name_H-M   'P 1'
#
loop_
_entity.id
_entity.type
_entity.pdbx_description
1 polymer ?
#
loop_
_entity_poly.entity_id
_entity_poly.type
_entity_poly.pdbx_seq_one_letter_code
_entity_poly.pdbx_strand_id
1 'polypeptide(L)'
;MNMNPARFYFANLGADIVRCVAALDHGDEGRYRDSLARARRTLGFLRASNRPEAYEEGLLLLRGLEYARQDNTLDMFLDHTNKLITVFVR
;
A
#
# COMPACT_ATOMS: atom_id res chain seq x y z
N MET A 1 -4.66 -10.03 22.73
CA MET A 1 -3.86 -8.91 22.19
C MET A 1 -4.80 -7.94 21.50
N ASN A 2 -4.93 -6.70 21.97
CA ASN A 2 -5.64 -5.66 21.23
C ASN A 2 -4.76 -5.22 20.05
N MET A 3 -5.03 -5.73 18.86
CA MET A 3 -4.35 -5.30 17.64
C MET A 3 -4.69 -3.82 17.41
N ASN A 4 -3.68 -2.94 17.36
CA ASN A 4 -3.91 -1.52 17.07
C ASN A 4 -4.55 -1.43 15.67
N PRO A 5 -5.79 -0.93 15.54
CA PRO A 5 -6.50 -0.91 14.26
C PRO A 5 -5.69 -0.23 13.17
N ALA A 6 -4.97 0.86 13.49
CA ALA A 6 -4.14 1.57 12.53
C ALA A 6 -3.01 0.71 11.95
N ARG A 7 -2.36 -0.14 12.77
CA ARG A 7 -1.33 -1.08 12.29
C ARG A 7 -1.91 -2.12 11.33
N PHE A 8 -3.09 -2.66 11.66
CA PHE A 8 -3.78 -3.61 10.79
C PHE A 8 -4.16 -2.99 9.44
N TYR A 9 -4.72 -1.79 9.43
CA TYR A 9 -5.06 -1.09 8.19
C TYR A 9 -3.82 -0.71 7.38
N PHE A 10 -2.75 -0.30 8.03
CA PHE A 10 -1.49 0.02 7.34
C PHE A 10 -0.85 -1.22 6.71
N ALA A 11 -0.86 -2.37 7.40
CA ALA A 11 -0.41 -3.64 6.84
C ALA A 11 -1.23 -4.06 5.62
N ASN A 12 -2.57 -3.92 5.68
CA ASN A 12 -3.45 -4.20 4.54
C ASN A 12 -3.19 -3.26 3.36
N LEU A 13 -2.98 -1.97 3.62
CA LEU A 13 -2.60 -1.00 2.60
C LEU A 13 -1.29 -1.42 1.92
N GLY A 14 -0.26 -1.73 2.71
CA GLY A 14 1.02 -2.21 2.19
C GLY A 14 0.90 -3.49 1.36
N ALA A 15 0.07 -4.45 1.78
CA ALA A 15 -0.21 -5.66 1.01
C ALA A 15 -0.91 -5.36 -0.33
N ASP A 16 -1.85 -4.42 -0.36
CA ASP A 16 -2.48 -3.99 -1.61
C ASP A 16 -1.51 -3.24 -2.54
N ILE A 17 -0.58 -2.46 -2.00
CA ILE A 17 0.51 -1.83 -2.78
C ILE A 17 1.40 -2.89 -3.42
N VAL A 18 1.83 -3.90 -2.66
CA VAL A 18 2.62 -5.03 -3.19
C VAL A 18 1.87 -5.75 -4.32
N ARG A 19 0.56 -5.96 -4.17
CA ARG A 19 -0.27 -6.54 -5.23
C ARG A 19 -0.38 -5.65 -6.46
N CYS A 20 -0.41 -4.32 -6.29
CA CYS A 20 -0.35 -3.39 -7.42
C CYS A 20 0.96 -3.56 -8.21
N VAL A 21 2.10 -3.64 -7.51
CA VAL A 21 3.41 -3.82 -8.17
C VAL A 21 3.45 -5.14 -8.93
N ALA A 22 3.05 -6.25 -8.31
CA ALA A 22 3.01 -7.56 -8.97
C ALA A 22 2.06 -7.58 -10.18
N ALA A 23 0.92 -6.87 -10.10
CA ALA A 23 0.00 -6.76 -11.23
C ALA A 23 0.61 -5.98 -12.40
N LEU A 24 1.34 -4.89 -12.13
CA LEU A 24 2.04 -4.12 -13.16
C LEU A 24 3.15 -4.93 -13.82
N ASP A 25 3.93 -5.69 -13.05
CA ASP A 25 4.98 -6.59 -13.56
C ASP A 25 4.43 -7.66 -14.52
N HIS A 26 3.24 -8.18 -14.22
CA HIS A 26 2.56 -9.15 -15.08
C HIS A 26 1.71 -8.52 -16.20
N GLY A 27 1.67 -7.19 -16.33
CA GLY A 27 0.83 -6.49 -17.31
C GLY A 27 -0.69 -6.64 -17.06
N ASP A 28 -1.10 -7.02 -15.84
CA ASP A 28 -2.49 -7.20 -15.45
C ASP A 28 -3.11 -5.90 -14.92
N GLU A 29 -3.50 -5.03 -15.86
CA GLU A 29 -4.16 -3.75 -15.58
C GLU A 29 -5.51 -3.90 -14.85
N GLY A 30 -6.15 -5.08 -14.92
CA GLY A 30 -7.37 -5.39 -14.16
C GLY A 30 -7.05 -5.50 -12.67
N ARG A 31 -6.13 -6.41 -12.33
CA ARG A 31 -5.69 -6.61 -10.93
C ARG A 31 -5.02 -5.39 -10.34
N TYR A 32 -4.31 -4.60 -11.15
CA TYR A 32 -3.75 -3.32 -10.72
C TYR A 32 -4.86 -2.38 -10.22
N ARG A 33 -5.89 -2.15 -11.05
CA ARG A 33 -7.03 -1.28 -10.69
C ARG A 33 -7.78 -1.78 -9.46
N ASP A 34 -8.00 -3.08 -9.34
CA ASP A 34 -8.70 -3.66 -8.19
C ASP A 34 -7.93 -3.48 -6.88
N SER A 35 -6.61 -3.73 -6.92
CA SER A 35 -5.73 -3.58 -5.75
C SER A 35 -5.59 -2.11 -5.36
N LEU A 36 -5.45 -1.22 -6.34
CA LEU A 36 -5.41 0.23 -6.12
C LEU A 36 -6.72 0.74 -5.49
N ALA A 37 -7.86 0.23 -5.94
CA ALA A 37 -9.16 0.57 -5.37
C ALA A 37 -9.29 0.12 -3.92
N ARG A 38 -8.78 -1.08 -3.56
CA ARG A 38 -8.73 -1.52 -2.15
C ARG A 38 -7.84 -0.63 -1.30
N ALA A 39 -6.62 -0.30 -1.75
CA ALA A 39 -5.72 0.60 -1.03
C ALA A 39 -6.35 1.98 -0.76
N ARG A 40 -7.03 2.55 -1.77
CA ARG A 40 -7.76 3.82 -1.63
C ARG A 40 -8.91 3.75 -0.62
N ARG A 41 -9.66 2.63 -0.59
CA ARG A 41 -10.70 2.42 0.43
C ARG A 41 -10.11 2.37 1.84
N THR A 42 -8.98 1.69 2.02
CA THR A 42 -8.27 1.64 3.31
C THR A 42 -7.83 3.04 3.77
N LEU A 43 -7.32 3.88 2.86
CA LEU A 43 -7.02 5.28 3.16
C LEU A 43 -8.26 6.08 3.57
N GLY A 44 -9.37 5.90 2.86
CA GLY A 44 -10.64 6.52 3.20
C GLY A 44 -11.08 6.16 4.63
N PHE A 45 -10.92 4.89 5.02
CA PHE A 45 -11.19 4.44 6.37
C PHE A 45 -10.26 5.07 7.42
N LEU A 46 -8.95 5.11 7.15
CA LEU A 46 -7.96 5.74 8.04
C LEU A 46 -8.27 7.22 8.28
N ARG A 47 -8.64 7.94 7.22
CA ARG A 47 -9.08 9.34 7.28
C ARG A 47 -10.35 9.50 8.14
N ALA A 48 -11.36 8.68 7.88
CA ALA A 48 -12.63 8.72 8.62
C ALA A 48 -12.47 8.35 10.10
N SER A 49 -11.47 7.54 10.43
CA SER A 49 -11.18 7.08 11.79
C SER A 49 -10.28 8.04 12.59
N ASN A 50 -10.05 9.26 12.09
CA ASN A 50 -9.18 10.26 12.69
C ASN A 50 -7.77 9.73 13.02
N ARG A 51 -7.15 9.04 12.05
CA ARG A 51 -5.77 8.53 12.11
C ARG A 51 -4.88 9.29 11.10
N PRO A 52 -4.61 10.58 11.31
CA PRO A 52 -3.96 11.42 10.30
C PRO A 52 -2.56 10.91 9.92
N GLU A 53 -1.76 10.43 10.87
CA GLU A 53 -0.41 9.94 10.62
C GLU A 53 -0.43 8.69 9.72
N ALA A 54 -1.30 7.72 10.03
CA ALA A 54 -1.43 6.51 9.20
C ALA A 54 -1.99 6.82 7.80
N TYR A 55 -2.84 7.83 7.70
CA TYR A 55 -3.36 8.29 6.41
C TYR A 55 -2.27 8.96 5.56
N GLU A 56 -1.44 9.81 6.16
CA GLU A 56 -0.32 10.47 5.48
C GLU A 56 0.72 9.47 4.98
N GLU A 57 1.12 8.51 5.83
CA GLU A 57 2.04 7.44 5.44
C GLU A 57 1.48 6.57 4.30
N GLY A 58 0.18 6.25 4.36
CA GLY A 58 -0.46 5.50 3.29
C GLY A 58 -0.57 6.29 1.97
N LEU A 59 -0.75 7.62 2.04
CA LEU A 59 -0.71 8.49 0.86
C LEU A 59 0.68 8.53 0.24
N LEU A 60 1.73 8.59 1.06
CA LEU A 60 3.12 8.54 0.59
C LEU A 60 3.41 7.23 -0.13
N LEU A 61 2.94 6.09 0.38
CA LEU A 61 3.06 4.79 -0.30
C LEU A 61 2.37 4.77 -1.68
N LEU A 62 1.17 5.33 -1.80
CA LEU A 62 0.49 5.43 -3.10
C LEU A 62 1.24 6.33 -4.09
N ARG A 63 1.78 7.46 -3.61
CA ARG A 63 2.58 8.36 -4.45
C ARG A 63 3.89 7.69 -4.88
N GLY A 64 4.53 6.94 -3.97
CA GLY A 64 5.72 6.15 -4.25
C GLY A 64 5.48 5.09 -5.32
N LEU A 65 4.33 4.40 -5.27
CA LEU A 65 3.93 3.45 -6.32
C LEU A 65 3.80 4.13 -7.68
N GLU A 66 3.11 5.28 -7.75
CA GLU A 66 2.94 6.02 -9.01
C GLU A 66 4.29 6.51 -9.55
N TYR A 67 5.15 7.05 -8.68
CA TYR A 67 6.49 7.47 -9.05
C TYR A 67 7.32 6.30 -9.58
N ALA A 68 7.33 5.16 -8.88
CA ALA A 68 8.08 3.98 -9.27
C ALA A 68 7.58 3.39 -10.61
N ARG A 69 6.28 3.47 -10.87
CA ARG A 69 5.68 3.08 -12.16
C ARG A 69 6.15 4.00 -13.30
N GLN A 70 6.20 5.31 -13.07
CA GLN A 70 6.62 6.28 -14.10
C GLN A 70 8.12 6.23 -14.39
N ASP A 71 8.94 5.98 -13.37
CA ASP A 71 10.41 5.96 -13.46
C ASP A 71 10.98 4.56 -13.73
N ASN A 72 10.13 3.55 -13.90
CA ASN A 72 10.51 2.15 -14.10
C ASN A 72 11.39 1.57 -12.98
N THR A 73 11.08 1.92 -11.72
CA THR A 73 11.78 1.48 -10.50
C THR A 73 10.93 0.60 -9.58
N LEU A 74 9.93 -0.09 -10.15
CA LEU A 74 8.98 -0.94 -9.43
C LEU A 74 9.63 -2.04 -8.59
N ASP A 75 10.68 -2.70 -9.09
CA ASP A 75 11.39 -3.76 -8.36
C ASP A 75 12.02 -3.25 -7.06
N MET A 76 12.69 -2.09 -7.14
CA MET A 76 13.30 -1.45 -5.98
C MET A 76 12.24 -0.99 -4.98
N PHE A 77 11.13 -0.46 -5.48
CA PHE A 77 10.00 -0.06 -4.64
C PHE A 77 9.36 -1.26 -3.94
N LEU A 78 9.23 -2.41 -4.62
CA LEU A 78 8.71 -3.65 -4.06
C LEU A 78 9.56 -4.15 -2.90
N ASP A 79 10.89 -4.23 -3.06
CA ASP A 79 11.80 -4.71 -2.02
C ASP A 79 11.74 -3.84 -0.77
N HIS A 80 11.79 -2.51 -0.92
CA HIS A 80 11.67 -1.58 0.21
C HIS A 80 10.29 -1.67 0.89
N THR A 81 9.21 -1.77 0.12
CA THR A 81 7.86 -1.91 0.67
C THR A 81 7.72 -3.22 1.44
N ASN A 82 8.23 -4.33 0.92
CA ASN A 82 8.21 -5.63 1.61
C ASN A 82 8.95 -5.57 2.95
N LYS A 83 10.12 -4.94 2.99
CA LYS A 83 10.88 -4.73 4.24
C LYS A 83 10.08 -3.93 5.27
N LEU A 84 9.39 -2.88 4.81
CA LEU A 84 8.57 -2.02 5.66
C LEU A 84 7.32 -2.73 6.22
N ILE A 85 6.59 -3.49 5.39
CA ILE A 85 5.34 -4.13 5.81
C ILE A 85 5.57 -5.37 6.69
N THR A 86 6.67 -6.11 6.51
CA THR A 86 6.95 -7.35 7.25
C THR A 86 6.99 -7.13 8.76
N VAL A 87 7.34 -5.92 9.21
CA VAL A 87 7.34 -5.52 10.63
C VAL A 87 5.93 -5.51 11.24
N PHE A 88 4.88 -5.29 10.43
CA PHE A 88 3.51 -5.14 10.88
C PHE A 88 2.67 -6.43 10.82
N VAL A 89 3.20 -7.49 10.20
CA VAL A 89 2.53 -8.79 10.03
C VAL A 89 2.94 -9.79 11.13
N ARG A 90 3.87 -9.43 12.02
CA ARG A 90 4.35 -10.26 13.14
C ARG A 90 3.55 -10.06 14.42
#